data_AF-A0A955WWI3-F1
#
_entry.id   AF-A0A955WWI3-F1
#
_cell.length_a   1.000
_cell.length_b   1.000
_cell.length_c   1.000
_cell.angle_alpha   90.00
_cell.angle_beta   90.00
_cell.angle_gamma   90.00
#
_symmetry.space_group_name_H-M   'P 1'
#
loop_
_entity.id
_entity.type
_entity.pdbx_description
1 polymer ?
#
loop_
_entity_poly.entity_id
_entity_poly.type
_entity_poly.pdbx_seq_one_letter_code
_entity_poly.pdbx_strand_id
1 'polypeptide(L)'
;MIQLFTLVAALAAPNPSVAECHAWAKAEKVTQAQTNACLRRLLSDAYGGKMDGELLTLDPNPATKWEPDFLKEDLERALKHHKTVCYAPSTDPATLCGRSEELFTRQIGRKMSLFEDVNVGSFEAVLGKIIAGQKLTKEDLTPSPDAGFSALTLWKLRNAAYARHGYKFKKQDLNDFFYGPRTGDQKLDNGMLPLTHELKANVTLTAEDGANVRLIKEFEARLK
;
A
#
# COMPACT_ATOMS: atom_id res chain seq x y z
N MET A 1 20.75 -50.71 20.74
CA MET A 1 21.00 -49.65 19.75
C MET A 1 20.13 -48.47 20.16
N ILE A 2 20.69 -47.47 20.86
CA ILE A 2 19.93 -46.32 21.38
C ILE A 2 20.10 -45.19 20.36
N GLN A 3 19.03 -44.84 19.64
CA GLN A 3 19.02 -43.63 18.80
C GLN A 3 18.95 -42.42 19.74
N LEU A 4 20.10 -41.75 19.93
CA LEU A 4 20.16 -40.41 20.49
C LEU A 4 19.44 -39.46 19.52
N PHE A 5 18.21 -39.05 19.84
CA PHE A 5 17.60 -37.88 19.25
C PHE A 5 18.30 -36.64 19.84
N THR A 6 19.27 -36.10 19.10
CA THR A 6 19.84 -34.79 19.41
C THR A 6 18.74 -33.76 19.20
N LEU A 7 18.11 -33.32 20.29
CA LEU A 7 17.19 -32.19 20.30
C LEU A 7 18.02 -30.94 20.02
N VAL A 8 18.21 -30.61 18.73
CA VAL A 8 18.81 -29.34 18.34
C VAL A 8 17.79 -28.28 18.72
N ALA A 9 18.02 -27.60 19.86
CA ALA A 9 17.30 -26.39 20.19
C ALA A 9 17.53 -25.41 19.03
N ALA A 10 16.53 -25.28 18.16
CA ALA A 10 16.54 -24.27 17.11
C ALA A 10 16.55 -22.92 17.81
N LEU A 11 17.72 -22.30 17.92
CA LEU A 11 17.84 -20.92 18.36
C LEU A 11 16.88 -20.12 17.46
N ALA A 12 15.86 -19.52 18.08
CA ALA A 12 14.90 -18.71 17.37
C ALA A 12 15.70 -17.61 16.64
N ALA A 13 15.67 -17.64 15.30
CA ALA A 13 16.32 -16.61 14.52
C ALA A 13 15.77 -15.24 14.97
N PRO A 14 16.62 -14.21 15.08
CA PRO A 14 16.17 -12.88 15.47
C PRO A 14 15.07 -12.40 14.51
N ASN A 15 14.06 -11.71 15.05
CA ASN A 15 13.01 -11.12 14.23
C ASN A 15 13.64 -10.08 13.28
N PRO A 16 13.36 -10.16 11.97
CA PRO A 16 13.91 -9.19 11.03
C PRO A 16 13.38 -7.79 11.33
N SER A 17 14.22 -6.80 11.13
CA SER A 17 13.86 -5.39 11.07
C SER A 17 12.94 -5.10 9.87
N VAL A 18 12.26 -3.95 9.90
CA VAL A 18 11.45 -3.48 8.77
C VAL A 18 12.31 -3.30 7.52
N ALA A 19 13.54 -2.77 7.68
CA ALA A 19 14.48 -2.60 6.58
C ALA A 19 14.89 -3.93 5.94
N GLU A 20 15.09 -4.98 6.74
CA GLU A 20 15.34 -6.34 6.22
C GLU A 20 14.13 -6.89 5.47
N CYS A 21 12.91 -6.63 5.94
CA CYS A 21 11.68 -7.03 5.23
C CYS A 21 11.54 -6.28 3.89
N HIS A 22 11.95 -5.00 3.82
CA HIS A 22 12.02 -4.28 2.54
C HIS A 22 13.05 -4.87 1.59
N ALA A 23 14.23 -5.24 2.10
CA ALA A 23 15.26 -5.88 1.29
C ALA A 23 14.79 -7.26 0.78
N TRP A 24 14.12 -8.03 1.64
CA TRP A 24 13.50 -9.31 1.28
C TRP A 24 12.49 -9.16 0.14
N ALA A 25 11.58 -8.17 0.21
CA ALA A 25 10.60 -7.94 -0.85
C ALA A 25 11.20 -7.49 -2.20
N LYS A 26 12.46 -7.04 -2.21
CA LYS A 26 13.17 -6.63 -3.42
C LYS A 26 14.13 -7.71 -3.94
N ALA A 27 14.35 -8.77 -3.17
CA ALA A 27 15.31 -9.80 -3.51
C ALA A 27 14.80 -10.66 -4.69
N GLU A 28 15.70 -11.00 -5.61
CA GLU A 28 15.34 -11.89 -6.73
C GLU A 28 15.06 -13.32 -6.24
N LYS A 29 15.81 -13.75 -5.22
CA LYS A 29 15.73 -15.08 -4.59
C LYS A 29 15.64 -14.91 -3.08
N VAL A 30 14.76 -15.69 -2.46
CA VAL A 30 14.54 -15.69 -1.01
C VAL A 30 14.48 -17.13 -0.51
N THR A 31 14.93 -17.34 0.72
CA THR A 31 14.77 -18.62 1.40
C THR A 31 13.40 -18.71 2.08
N GLN A 32 12.92 -19.93 2.31
CA GLN A 32 11.71 -20.18 3.09
C GLN A 32 11.78 -19.57 4.49
N ALA A 33 12.95 -19.66 5.13
CA ALA A 33 13.18 -19.08 6.47
C ALA A 33 13.05 -17.55 6.48
N GLN A 34 13.64 -16.87 5.50
CA GLN A 34 13.53 -15.40 5.36
C GLN A 34 12.09 -14.96 5.12
N THR A 35 11.38 -15.64 4.21
CA THR A 35 9.98 -15.36 3.93
C THR A 35 9.14 -15.53 5.19
N ASN A 36 9.22 -16.67 5.88
CA ASN A 36 8.44 -16.91 7.09
C ASN A 36 8.73 -15.86 8.18
N ALA A 37 9.99 -15.45 8.35
CA ALA A 37 10.37 -14.43 9.31
C ALA A 37 9.78 -13.06 8.95
N CYS A 38 9.84 -12.65 7.69
CA CYS A 38 9.27 -11.39 7.22
C CYS A 38 7.74 -11.38 7.28
N LEU A 39 7.07 -12.48 6.90
CA LEU A 39 5.60 -12.60 6.99
C LEU A 39 5.13 -12.45 8.43
N ARG A 40 5.76 -13.15 9.37
CA ARG A 40 5.46 -13.05 10.80
C ARG A 40 5.67 -11.65 11.32
N ARG A 41 6.77 -10.99 10.91
CA ARG A 41 7.04 -9.61 11.30
C ARG A 41 5.95 -8.65 10.79
N LEU A 42 5.64 -8.70 9.50
CA LEU A 42 4.67 -7.80 8.87
C LEU A 42 3.26 -8.00 9.43
N LEU A 43 2.84 -9.25 9.65
CA LEU A 43 1.59 -9.54 10.33
C LEU A 43 1.63 -9.07 11.80
N SER A 44 2.70 -9.31 12.53
CA SER A 44 2.83 -8.80 13.90
C SER A 44 2.66 -7.28 13.94
N ASP A 45 3.32 -6.54 13.05
CA ASP A 45 3.16 -5.09 12.95
C ASP A 45 1.70 -4.70 12.60
N ALA A 46 1.07 -5.41 11.67
CA ALA A 46 -0.33 -5.17 11.27
C ALA A 46 -1.34 -5.41 12.42
N TYR A 47 -1.08 -6.38 13.29
CA TYR A 47 -1.94 -6.74 14.42
C TYR A 47 -1.49 -6.15 15.77
N GLY A 48 -0.51 -5.23 15.77
CA GLY A 48 -0.10 -4.52 17.00
C GLY A 48 0.77 -5.36 17.95
N GLY A 49 1.60 -6.24 17.41
CA GLY A 49 2.63 -6.99 18.11
C GLY A 49 2.24 -8.42 18.53
N LYS A 50 0.94 -8.74 18.60
CA LYS A 50 0.45 -10.07 18.99
C LYS A 50 -0.16 -10.79 17.80
N MET A 51 0.28 -12.04 17.57
CA MET A 51 -0.28 -12.96 16.59
C MET A 51 -0.60 -14.27 17.28
N ASP A 52 -1.63 -14.27 18.12
CA ASP A 52 -2.22 -15.53 18.58
C ASP A 52 -3.22 -16.03 17.52
N GLY A 53 -3.57 -17.32 17.60
CA GLY A 53 -4.45 -17.95 16.61
C GLY A 53 -5.83 -17.30 16.54
N GLU A 54 -6.30 -16.67 17.61
CA GLU A 54 -7.58 -15.97 17.68
C GLU A 54 -7.52 -14.62 16.93
N LEU A 55 -6.46 -13.83 17.11
CA LEU A 55 -6.26 -12.57 16.37
C LEU A 55 -6.16 -12.78 14.86
N LEU A 56 -5.58 -13.90 14.42
CA LEU A 56 -5.54 -14.27 13.00
C LEU A 56 -6.91 -14.69 12.44
N THR A 57 -7.95 -14.81 13.27
CA THR A 57 -9.35 -14.97 12.80
C THR A 57 -10.08 -13.65 12.65
N LEU A 58 -9.52 -12.55 13.15
CA LEU A 58 -10.08 -11.21 13.01
C LEU A 58 -9.40 -10.48 11.83
N ASP A 59 -10.09 -9.49 11.27
CA ASP A 59 -9.44 -8.59 10.33
C ASP A 59 -8.33 -7.79 11.04
N PRO A 60 -7.25 -7.41 10.33
CA PRO A 60 -6.21 -6.57 10.89
C PRO A 60 -6.83 -5.35 11.55
N ASN A 61 -6.43 -5.06 12.79
CA ASN A 61 -7.05 -4.03 13.61
C ASN A 61 -7.08 -2.69 12.83
N PRO A 62 -8.26 -2.15 12.48
CA PRO A 62 -8.32 -0.90 11.71
C PRO A 62 -7.68 0.29 12.47
N ALA A 63 -7.51 0.19 13.79
CA ALA A 63 -6.85 1.19 14.62
C ALA A 63 -5.31 1.15 14.54
N THR A 64 -4.68 0.04 14.10
CA THR A 64 -3.21 -0.01 13.99
C THR A 64 -2.68 0.85 12.84
N LYS A 65 -3.57 1.33 11.95
CA LYS A 65 -3.22 2.16 10.77
C LYS A 65 -1.97 1.64 10.07
N TRP A 66 -1.84 0.32 9.96
CA TRP A 66 -0.65 -0.28 9.39
C TRP A 66 -0.58 0.04 7.90
N GLU A 67 0.25 1.02 7.59
CA GLU A 67 0.62 1.46 6.25
C GLU A 67 2.13 1.32 6.15
N PRO A 68 2.62 0.10 5.87
CA PRO A 68 4.06 -0.09 5.77
C PRO A 68 4.53 0.72 4.55
N ASP A 69 5.70 1.34 4.63
CA ASP A 69 6.27 2.17 3.54
C ASP A 69 6.79 1.33 2.36
N PHE A 70 6.04 0.29 1.99
CA PHE A 70 6.30 -0.55 0.83
C PHE A 70 5.74 0.13 -0.40
N LEU A 71 6.43 0.03 -1.52
CA LEU A 71 5.85 0.32 -2.82
C LEU A 71 4.87 -0.79 -3.21
N LYS A 72 3.94 -0.51 -4.14
CA LYS A 72 3.05 -1.52 -4.71
C LYS A 72 3.85 -2.70 -5.26
N GLU A 73 4.90 -2.42 -6.03
CA GLU A 73 5.75 -3.47 -6.59
C GLU A 73 6.44 -4.33 -5.51
N ASP A 74 6.83 -3.70 -4.39
CA ASP A 74 7.44 -4.44 -3.28
C ASP A 74 6.41 -5.38 -2.65
N LEU A 75 5.15 -4.95 -2.52
CA LEU A 75 4.06 -5.80 -2.06
C LEU A 75 3.73 -6.92 -3.05
N GLU A 76 3.76 -6.66 -4.36
CA GLU A 76 3.55 -7.67 -5.40
C GLU A 76 4.68 -8.71 -5.41
N ARG A 77 5.92 -8.28 -5.24
CA ARG A 77 7.07 -9.19 -5.08
C ARG A 77 6.98 -9.98 -3.76
N ALA A 78 6.63 -9.33 -2.65
CA ALA A 78 6.37 -10.00 -1.37
C ALA A 78 5.27 -11.07 -1.50
N LEU A 79 4.17 -10.75 -2.19
CA LEU A 79 3.08 -11.70 -2.47
C LEU A 79 3.55 -12.86 -3.34
N LYS A 80 4.42 -12.61 -4.32
CA LYS A 80 5.04 -13.68 -5.13
C LYS A 80 5.92 -14.59 -4.26
N HIS A 81 6.79 -14.03 -3.42
CA HIS A 81 7.61 -14.81 -2.48
C HIS A 81 6.75 -15.61 -1.51
N HIS A 82 5.71 -15.01 -0.96
CA HIS A 82 4.70 -15.68 -0.16
C HIS A 82 4.13 -16.90 -0.88
N LYS A 83 3.67 -16.73 -2.13
CA LYS A 83 3.09 -17.82 -2.94
C LYS A 83 4.08 -18.97 -3.18
N THR A 84 5.37 -18.69 -3.31
CA THR A 84 6.38 -19.76 -3.45
C THR A 84 6.56 -20.60 -2.19
N VAL A 85 6.33 -20.02 -1.00
CA VAL A 85 6.56 -20.68 0.28
C VAL A 85 5.29 -21.35 0.81
N CYS A 86 4.16 -20.65 0.76
CA CYS A 86 2.92 -21.07 1.39
C CYS A 86 2.14 -22.17 0.64
N TYR A 87 2.39 -22.34 -0.65
CA TYR A 87 1.77 -23.40 -1.45
C TYR A 87 2.71 -24.59 -1.71
N ALA A 88 3.83 -24.66 -1.00
CA ALA A 88 4.68 -25.83 -1.01
C ALA A 88 3.96 -27.00 -0.28
N PRO A 89 4.10 -28.27 -0.73
CA PRO A 89 3.30 -29.41 -0.23
C PRO A 89 3.44 -29.79 1.25
N SER A 90 4.15 -29.03 2.10
CA SER A 90 4.55 -29.48 3.45
C SER A 90 4.58 -28.41 4.55
N THR A 91 3.87 -27.28 4.40
CA THR A 91 3.81 -26.24 5.44
C THR A 91 2.41 -25.98 6.02
N ASP A 92 2.32 -26.14 7.34
CA ASP A 92 1.24 -25.70 8.26
C ASP A 92 1.24 -24.15 8.47
N PRO A 93 0.18 -23.48 8.99
CA PRO A 93 -1.27 -23.69 8.93
C PRO A 93 -1.93 -22.72 7.94
N ALA A 94 -3.11 -23.07 7.43
CA ALA A 94 -3.92 -22.26 6.49
C ALA A 94 -4.12 -20.77 6.91
N THR A 95 -3.96 -20.44 8.19
CA THR A 95 -4.20 -19.11 8.75
C THR A 95 -3.08 -18.10 8.50
N LEU A 96 -1.80 -18.45 8.65
CA LEU A 96 -0.71 -17.46 8.45
C LEU A 96 -0.62 -17.05 6.98
N CYS A 97 -0.60 -18.03 6.09
CA CYS A 97 -0.51 -17.83 4.66
C CYS A 97 -1.75 -17.10 4.11
N GLY A 98 -2.95 -17.54 4.51
CA GLY A 98 -4.19 -16.86 4.12
C GLY A 98 -4.19 -15.38 4.54
N ARG A 99 -3.80 -15.08 5.78
CA ARG A 99 -3.77 -13.70 6.28
C ARG A 99 -2.68 -12.84 5.67
N SER A 100 -1.50 -13.38 5.39
CA SER A 100 -0.48 -12.60 4.68
C SER A 100 -0.87 -12.29 3.24
N GLU A 101 -1.49 -13.25 2.53
CA GLU A 101 -1.99 -12.99 1.17
C GLU A 101 -3.08 -11.92 1.17
N GLU A 102 -4.05 -12.04 2.07
CA GLU A 102 -5.11 -11.06 2.24
C GLU A 102 -4.53 -9.67 2.52
N LEU A 103 -3.58 -9.59 3.48
CA LEU A 103 -2.92 -8.36 3.86
C LEU A 103 -2.21 -7.70 2.66
N PHE A 104 -1.39 -8.45 1.91
CA PHE A 104 -0.70 -7.90 0.75
C PHE A 104 -1.67 -7.47 -0.35
N THR A 105 -2.66 -8.31 -0.65
CA THR A 105 -3.67 -8.03 -1.67
C THR A 105 -4.45 -6.76 -1.32
N ARG A 106 -4.86 -6.62 -0.06
CA ARG A 106 -5.54 -5.43 0.43
C ARG A 106 -4.66 -4.19 0.33
N GLN A 107 -3.40 -4.24 0.75
CA GLN A 107 -2.50 -3.08 0.67
C GLN A 107 -2.17 -2.68 -0.77
N ILE A 108 -2.00 -3.65 -1.68
CA ILE A 108 -1.90 -3.40 -3.14
C ILE A 108 -3.17 -2.70 -3.62
N GLY A 109 -4.35 -3.24 -3.27
CA GLY A 109 -5.64 -2.65 -3.58
C GLY A 109 -5.78 -1.21 -3.10
N ARG A 110 -5.43 -0.92 -1.83
CA ARG A 110 -5.46 0.43 -1.25
C ARG A 110 -4.58 1.43 -2.00
N LYS A 111 -3.39 1.00 -2.44
CA LYS A 111 -2.49 1.86 -3.25
C LYS A 111 -3.13 2.23 -4.59
N MET A 112 -3.96 1.37 -5.15
CA MET A 112 -4.65 1.59 -6.42
C MET A 112 -6.06 2.20 -6.27
N SER A 113 -6.64 2.10 -5.07
CA SER A 113 -8.02 2.50 -4.78
C SER A 113 -8.23 4.01 -4.83
N LEU A 114 -9.43 4.40 -5.28
CA LEU A 114 -10.00 5.74 -5.11
C LEU A 114 -10.87 5.87 -3.85
N PHE A 115 -10.97 4.79 -3.08
CA PHE A 115 -11.66 4.72 -1.80
C PHE A 115 -10.65 4.66 -0.66
N GLU A 116 -11.02 5.29 0.44
CA GLU A 116 -10.28 5.26 1.69
C GLU A 116 -10.98 4.34 2.69
N ASP A 117 -10.24 3.33 3.17
CA ASP A 117 -10.75 2.23 4.01
C ASP A 117 -11.40 2.66 5.35
N VAL A 118 -11.14 3.88 5.83
CA VAL A 118 -11.45 4.30 7.21
C VAL A 118 -12.39 5.50 7.24
N ASN A 119 -13.63 5.28 6.79
CA ASN A 119 -14.78 6.18 6.99
C ASN A 119 -14.75 7.53 6.25
N VAL A 120 -13.91 7.67 5.23
CA VAL A 120 -13.83 8.90 4.43
C VAL A 120 -14.54 8.76 3.07
N GLY A 121 -14.74 7.52 2.61
CA GLY A 121 -15.42 7.23 1.35
C GLY A 121 -14.51 7.42 0.13
N SER A 122 -15.12 7.73 -1.00
CA SER A 122 -14.41 7.97 -2.27
C SER A 122 -13.82 9.38 -2.30
N PHE A 123 -12.56 9.51 -2.73
CA PHE A 123 -11.95 10.82 -3.04
C PHE A 123 -12.06 11.19 -4.53
N GLU A 124 -12.85 10.43 -5.31
CA GLU A 124 -13.03 10.64 -6.76
C GLU A 124 -13.49 12.04 -7.11
N ALA A 125 -14.45 12.61 -6.36
CA ALA A 125 -14.96 13.95 -6.65
C ALA A 125 -13.85 15.01 -6.55
N VAL A 126 -13.03 14.93 -5.50
CA VAL A 126 -11.90 15.84 -5.27
C VAL A 126 -10.82 15.64 -6.32
N LEU A 127 -10.49 14.39 -6.63
CA LEU A 127 -9.56 14.05 -7.69
C LEU A 127 -10.03 14.60 -9.05
N GLY A 128 -11.31 14.43 -9.37
CA GLY A 128 -11.92 14.92 -10.60
C GLY A 128 -11.83 16.43 -10.75
N LYS A 129 -12.03 17.19 -9.66
CA LYS A 129 -11.78 18.65 -9.65
C LYS A 129 -10.34 18.98 -10.04
N ILE A 130 -9.35 18.29 -9.44
CA ILE A 130 -7.94 18.53 -9.76
C ILE A 130 -7.66 18.20 -11.23
N ILE A 131 -8.11 17.03 -11.73
CA ILE A 131 -7.88 16.64 -13.12
C ILE A 131 -8.58 17.58 -14.11
N ALA A 132 -9.73 18.16 -13.73
CA ALA A 132 -10.42 19.20 -14.49
C ALA A 132 -9.74 20.58 -14.39
N GLY A 133 -8.65 20.73 -13.63
CA GLY A 133 -7.94 22.00 -13.42
C GLY A 133 -8.69 22.99 -12.53
N GLN A 134 -9.63 22.51 -11.72
CA GLN A 134 -10.41 23.34 -10.81
C GLN A 134 -9.65 23.61 -9.52
N LYS A 135 -9.83 24.80 -8.97
CA LYS A 135 -9.28 25.17 -7.66
C LYS A 135 -10.05 24.47 -6.55
N LEU A 136 -9.33 23.84 -5.63
CA LEU A 136 -9.87 23.24 -4.42
C LEU A 136 -10.12 24.27 -3.32
N THR A 137 -11.08 23.98 -2.47
CA THR A 137 -11.31 24.67 -1.20
C THR A 137 -10.89 23.81 -0.01
N LYS A 138 -10.92 24.36 1.21
CA LYS A 138 -10.62 23.57 2.42
C LYS A 138 -11.67 22.49 2.65
N GLU A 139 -12.92 22.80 2.33
CA GLU A 139 -14.08 21.93 2.45
C GLU A 139 -13.93 20.67 1.57
N ASP A 140 -13.33 20.83 0.38
CA ASP A 140 -13.00 19.70 -0.50
C ASP A 140 -12.04 18.69 0.14
N LEU A 141 -11.21 19.11 1.11
CA LEU A 141 -10.23 18.26 1.79
C LEU A 141 -10.67 17.82 3.20
N THR A 142 -11.88 18.20 3.61
CA THR A 142 -12.54 17.78 4.86
C THR A 142 -13.83 17.03 4.55
N PRO A 143 -13.73 15.79 4.04
CA PRO A 143 -14.89 14.97 3.65
C PRO A 143 -15.82 14.63 4.83
N SER A 144 -15.34 14.77 6.07
CA SER A 144 -16.14 14.68 7.29
C SER A 144 -15.70 15.76 8.29
N PRO A 145 -16.60 16.26 9.17
CA PRO A 145 -16.24 17.21 10.23
C PRO A 145 -15.10 16.72 11.13
N ASP A 146 -15.02 15.41 11.35
CA ASP A 146 -14.09 14.78 12.28
C ASP A 146 -12.97 13.98 11.57
N ALA A 147 -12.95 13.94 10.24
CA ALA A 147 -11.96 13.17 9.48
C ALA A 147 -11.52 13.89 8.18
N GLY A 148 -10.20 14.08 8.07
CA GLY A 148 -9.53 14.41 6.82
C GLY A 148 -9.04 13.18 6.07
N PHE A 149 -8.64 13.36 4.82
CA PHE A 149 -8.00 12.31 4.03
C PHE A 149 -6.67 11.82 4.65
N SER A 150 -6.38 10.54 4.47
CA SER A 150 -5.10 9.91 4.86
C SER A 150 -3.90 10.54 4.14
N ALA A 151 -2.71 10.30 4.67
CA ALA A 151 -1.46 10.72 4.05
C ALA A 151 -1.31 10.15 2.63
N LEU A 152 -1.70 8.89 2.40
CA LEU A 152 -1.68 8.26 1.08
C LEU A 152 -2.63 8.95 0.10
N THR A 153 -3.85 9.28 0.54
CA THR A 153 -4.84 9.98 -0.29
C THR A 153 -4.39 11.41 -0.62
N LEU A 154 -3.93 12.17 0.37
CA LEU A 154 -3.39 13.52 0.14
C LEU A 154 -2.18 13.49 -0.79
N TRP A 155 -1.31 12.48 -0.65
CA TRP A 155 -0.18 12.28 -1.56
C TRP A 155 -0.64 12.04 -3.00
N LYS A 156 -1.65 11.19 -3.22
CA LYS A 156 -2.25 10.99 -4.56
C LYS A 156 -2.85 12.29 -5.09
N LEU A 157 -3.70 12.98 -4.33
CA LEU A 157 -4.32 14.25 -4.73
C LEU A 157 -3.28 15.30 -5.11
N ARG A 158 -2.20 15.44 -4.34
CA ARG A 158 -1.10 16.37 -4.65
C ARG A 158 -0.43 16.05 -5.99
N ASN A 159 -0.21 14.76 -6.27
CA ASN A 159 0.42 14.32 -7.52
C ASN A 159 -0.55 14.39 -8.71
N ALA A 160 -1.87 14.40 -8.49
CA ALA A 160 -2.85 14.50 -9.57
C ALA A 160 -2.70 15.79 -10.39
N ALA A 161 -2.30 16.90 -9.76
CA ALA A 161 -2.02 18.16 -10.44
C ALA A 161 -0.89 18.02 -11.48
N TYR A 162 0.13 17.21 -11.19
CA TYR A 162 1.20 16.89 -12.14
C TYR A 162 0.75 15.86 -13.17
N ALA A 163 -0.01 14.85 -12.73
CA ALA A 163 -0.49 13.78 -13.58
C ALA A 163 -1.37 14.31 -14.73
N ARG A 164 -2.19 15.32 -14.43
CA ARG A 164 -3.02 16.08 -15.38
C ARG A 164 -2.25 16.59 -16.60
N HIS A 165 -0.97 16.91 -16.43
CA HIS A 165 -0.10 17.41 -17.51
C HIS A 165 0.78 16.33 -18.13
N GLY A 166 0.52 15.05 -17.83
CA GLY A 166 1.30 13.92 -18.34
C GLY A 166 2.68 13.79 -17.70
N TYR A 167 2.85 14.13 -16.41
CA TYR A 167 4.14 14.00 -15.75
C TYR A 167 4.55 12.53 -15.52
N LYS A 168 5.78 12.17 -15.91
CA LYS A 168 6.38 10.86 -15.66
C LYS A 168 6.91 10.78 -14.23
N PHE A 169 6.25 10.02 -13.37
CA PHE A 169 6.68 9.87 -11.98
C PHE A 169 7.90 8.95 -11.87
N LYS A 170 8.81 9.28 -10.94
CA LYS A 170 9.93 8.38 -10.56
C LYS A 170 9.47 7.17 -9.75
N LYS A 171 8.40 7.33 -8.96
CA LYS A 171 7.78 6.25 -8.18
C LYS A 171 6.76 5.54 -9.05
N GLN A 172 6.98 4.25 -9.30
CA GLN A 172 6.11 3.48 -10.18
C GLN A 172 4.67 3.40 -9.67
N ASP A 173 4.45 3.34 -8.36
CA ASP A 173 3.10 3.39 -7.76
C ASP A 173 2.22 4.54 -8.28
N LEU A 174 2.81 5.72 -8.53
CA LEU A 174 2.07 6.86 -9.09
C LEU A 174 1.81 6.68 -10.59
N ASN A 175 2.76 6.12 -11.34
CA ASN A 175 2.53 5.80 -12.75
C ASN A 175 1.43 4.75 -12.87
N ASP A 176 1.47 3.69 -12.07
CA ASP A 176 0.45 2.66 -12.03
C ASP A 176 -0.91 3.26 -11.63
N PHE A 177 -0.95 4.09 -10.59
CA PHE A 177 -2.19 4.68 -10.11
C PHE A 177 -2.87 5.60 -11.15
N PHE A 178 -2.10 6.47 -11.83
CA PHE A 178 -2.63 7.46 -12.77
C PHE A 178 -2.76 6.97 -14.20
N TYR A 179 -1.88 6.05 -14.64
CA TYR A 179 -1.73 5.64 -16.04
C TYR A 179 -1.79 4.12 -16.24
N GLY A 180 -1.77 3.34 -15.16
CA GLY A 180 -1.79 1.88 -15.22
C GLY A 180 -3.18 1.30 -15.47
N PRO A 181 -3.25 0.03 -15.90
CA PRO A 181 -4.52 -0.66 -16.09
C PRO A 181 -5.25 -0.85 -14.76
N ARG A 182 -6.56 -0.58 -14.76
CA ARG A 182 -7.46 -0.84 -13.63
C ARG A 182 -8.10 -2.21 -13.85
N THR A 183 -7.38 -3.30 -13.55
CA THR A 183 -7.94 -4.65 -13.74
C THR A 183 -9.04 -4.93 -12.71
N GLY A 184 -10.25 -5.27 -13.18
CA GLY A 184 -11.27 -5.96 -12.37
C GLY A 184 -12.36 -5.11 -11.73
N ASP A 185 -12.40 -3.79 -11.95
CA ASP A 185 -13.51 -2.95 -11.51
C ASP A 185 -13.98 -2.04 -12.66
N GLN A 186 -15.09 -2.40 -13.30
CA GLN A 186 -15.70 -1.61 -14.39
C GLN A 186 -16.11 -0.20 -13.93
N LYS A 187 -16.26 0.03 -12.61
CA LYS A 187 -16.51 1.36 -12.04
C LYS A 187 -15.26 2.23 -11.94
N LEU A 188 -14.08 1.69 -12.26
CA LEU A 188 -12.79 2.40 -12.27
C LEU A 188 -12.21 2.53 -13.68
N ASP A 189 -12.92 2.12 -14.73
CA ASP A 189 -12.63 2.45 -16.14
C ASP A 189 -12.92 3.95 -16.43
N ASN A 190 -12.76 4.77 -15.39
CA ASN A 190 -13.19 6.14 -15.28
C ASN A 190 -12.28 7.00 -16.17
N GLY A 191 -12.82 7.42 -17.32
CA GLY A 191 -12.25 8.46 -18.18
C GLY A 191 -11.96 9.82 -17.49
N MET A 192 -12.05 9.88 -16.16
CA MET A 192 -11.54 10.96 -15.32
C MET A 192 -10.02 10.94 -15.20
N LEU A 193 -9.36 9.78 -15.17
CA LEU A 193 -7.89 9.76 -15.05
C LEU A 193 -7.23 10.11 -16.39
N PRO A 194 -6.03 10.71 -16.38
CA PRO A 194 -5.41 11.16 -17.62
C PRO A 194 -5.10 9.99 -18.57
N LEU A 195 -5.82 9.92 -19.69
CA LEU A 195 -5.50 9.08 -20.84
C LEU A 195 -4.36 9.76 -21.61
N THR A 196 -3.11 9.64 -21.15
CA THR A 196 -1.99 10.26 -21.85
C THR A 196 -1.04 9.23 -22.43
N HIS A 197 -0.76 9.37 -23.74
CA HIS A 197 0.14 8.49 -24.49
C HIS A 197 1.61 8.95 -24.43
N GLU A 198 1.89 10.18 -23.98
CA GLU A 198 3.26 10.72 -23.89
C GLU A 198 3.54 11.34 -22.51
N LEU A 199 4.27 10.61 -21.67
CA LEU A 199 4.69 11.07 -20.36
C LEU A 199 5.97 11.93 -20.44
N LYS A 200 5.98 13.06 -19.75
CA LYS A 200 7.05 14.07 -19.78
C LYS A 200 7.82 14.11 -18.47
N ALA A 201 9.15 14.27 -18.55
CA ALA A 201 9.99 14.39 -17.35
C ALA A 201 9.78 15.70 -16.57
N ASN A 202 9.25 16.74 -17.22
CA ASN A 202 8.91 18.03 -16.63
C ASN A 202 7.57 18.52 -17.17
N VAL A 203 6.78 19.17 -16.31
CA VAL A 203 5.50 19.78 -16.67
C VAL A 203 5.40 21.18 -16.06
N THR A 204 4.70 22.08 -16.74
CA THR A 204 4.38 23.40 -16.20
C THR A 204 3.00 23.34 -15.56
N LEU A 205 2.93 23.65 -14.27
CA LEU A 205 1.66 23.72 -13.54
C LEU A 205 0.94 25.05 -13.82
N THR A 206 -0.38 25.04 -13.84
CA THR A 206 -1.16 26.29 -13.85
C THR A 206 -1.17 26.94 -12.46
N ALA A 207 -1.74 28.16 -12.36
CA ALA A 207 -1.89 28.84 -11.08
C ALA A 207 -2.79 28.04 -10.12
N GLU A 208 -3.84 27.41 -10.64
CA GLU A 208 -4.79 26.55 -9.91
C GLU A 208 -4.10 25.29 -9.39
N ASP A 209 -3.32 24.60 -10.23
CA ASP A 209 -2.54 23.44 -9.80
C ASP A 209 -1.58 23.80 -8.67
N GLY A 210 -0.87 24.92 -8.82
CA GLY A 210 0.04 25.42 -7.79
C GLY A 210 -0.68 25.75 -6.48
N ALA A 211 -1.90 26.31 -6.55
CA ALA A 211 -2.73 26.57 -5.38
C ALA A 211 -3.21 25.27 -4.71
N ASN A 212 -3.66 24.29 -5.49
CA ASN A 212 -4.09 22.98 -5.00
C ASN A 212 -2.94 22.25 -4.29
N VAL A 213 -1.74 22.23 -4.90
CA VAL A 213 -0.55 21.60 -4.29
C VAL A 213 -0.19 22.26 -2.95
N ARG A 214 -0.26 23.60 -2.85
CA ARG A 214 0.00 24.31 -1.59
C ARG A 214 -1.04 23.94 -0.53
N LEU A 215 -2.32 24.00 -0.87
CA LEU A 215 -3.40 23.66 0.06
C LEU A 215 -3.29 22.22 0.58
N ILE A 216 -3.02 21.25 -0.30
CA ILE A 216 -2.87 19.85 0.10
C ILE A 216 -1.67 19.66 1.04
N LYS A 217 -0.54 20.35 0.79
CA LYS A 217 0.62 20.32 1.69
C LYS A 217 0.32 20.84 3.09
N GLU A 218 -0.56 21.83 3.22
CA GLU A 218 -1.00 22.32 4.53
C GLU A 218 -1.74 21.23 5.32
N PHE A 219 -2.54 20.39 4.65
CA PHE A 219 -3.20 19.25 5.27
C PHE A 219 -2.23 18.12 5.61
N GLU A 220 -1.30 17.79 4.70
CA GLU A 220 -0.25 16.79 4.97
C GLU A 220 0.60 17.18 6.20
N ALA A 221 0.85 18.48 6.40
CA ALA A 221 1.61 18.96 7.55
C ALA A 221 0.91 18.75 8.90
N ARG A 222 -0.43 18.61 8.92
CA ARG A 222 -1.21 18.37 10.15
C ARG A 222 -1.22 16.89 10.59
N LEU A 223 -0.77 15.99 9.71
CA LEU A 223 -0.70 14.55 10.00
C LEU A 223 0.61 14.14 10.68
N LYS A 224 1.55 15.08 10.85
CA LYS A 224 2.85 14.87 11.51
C LYS A 224 2.80 15.33 12.96
#